data_AF-A0A967NDG9-F1
#
_entry.id   AF-A0A967NDG9-F1
#
_cell.length_a   1.000
_cell.length_b   1.000
_cell.length_c   1.000
_cell.angle_alpha   90.00
_cell.angle_beta   90.00
_cell.angle_gamma   90.00
#
_symmetry.space_group_name_H-M   'P 1'
#
loop_
_entity.id
_entity.type
_entity.pdbx_description
1 polymer ?
#
loop_
_entity_poly.entity_id
_entity_poly.type
_entity_poly.pdbx_seq_one_letter_code
_entity_poly.pdbx_strand_id
1 'polypeptide(L)'
;MIVERLLTQYVRRASGNAMRLDADPEIGVPSPGAPSVKRVLYMHVPFCESLCPFCSFHRVLLPVGGAARYYACLREEMRIYVDHGHAFS
;
A
#
# COMPACT_ATOMS: atom_id res chain seq x y z
N MET A 1 -25.46 -20.60 -7.51
CA MET A 1 -24.27 -21.48 -7.42
C MET A 1 -23.85 -21.64 -5.96
N ILE A 2 -24.34 -22.68 -5.28
CA ILE A 2 -24.05 -22.96 -3.85
C ILE A 2 -22.57 -23.33 -3.64
N VAL A 3 -22.01 -24.09 -4.59
CA VAL A 3 -20.61 -24.53 -4.57
C VAL A 3 -19.65 -23.34 -4.58
N GLU A 4 -19.86 -22.34 -5.44
CA GLU A 4 -19.02 -21.12 -5.47
C GLU A 4 -19.04 -20.34 -4.16
N ARG A 5 -20.22 -20.23 -3.51
CA ARG A 5 -20.30 -19.58 -2.19
C ARG A 5 -19.51 -20.32 -1.13
N LEU A 6 -19.62 -21.65 -1.07
CA LEU A 6 -18.87 -22.48 -0.13
C LEU A 6 -17.37 -22.40 -0.39
N LEU A 7 -16.96 -22.46 -1.66
CA LEU A 7 -15.56 -22.33 -2.05
C LEU A 7 -15.00 -20.96 -1.71
N THR A 8 -15.74 -19.89 -1.96
CA THR A 8 -15.36 -18.50 -1.63
C THR A 8 -15.19 -18.33 -0.12
N GLN A 9 -16.10 -18.88 0.69
CA GLN A 9 -16.01 -18.81 2.15
C GLN A 9 -14.81 -19.60 2.68
N TYR A 10 -14.58 -20.82 2.16
CA TYR A 10 -13.43 -21.63 2.52
C TYR A 10 -12.12 -20.94 2.17
N VAL A 11 -11.98 -20.43 0.94
CA VAL A 11 -10.77 -19.70 0.49
C VAL A 11 -10.56 -18.45 1.34
N ARG A 12 -11.58 -17.62 1.57
CA ARG A 12 -11.46 -16.43 2.44
C ARG A 12 -10.96 -16.79 3.84
N ARG A 13 -11.44 -17.90 4.41
CA ARG A 13 -11.04 -18.35 5.74
C ARG A 13 -9.62 -18.93 5.75
N ALA A 14 -9.26 -19.74 4.75
CA ALA A 14 -7.94 -20.33 4.62
C ALA A 14 -6.86 -19.28 4.30
N SER A 15 -7.15 -18.35 3.39
CA SER A 15 -6.26 -17.23 3.05
C SER A 15 -6.12 -16.21 4.18
N GLY A 16 -7.09 -16.14 5.09
CA GLY A 16 -7.07 -15.20 6.20
C GLY A 16 -5.85 -15.32 7.12
N ASN A 17 -5.21 -16.49 7.20
CA ASN A 17 -3.95 -16.67 7.94
C ASN A 17 -2.72 -16.48 7.05
N ALA A 18 -2.75 -16.97 5.81
CA ALA A 18 -1.61 -16.85 4.88
C ALA A 18 -1.35 -15.41 4.42
N MET A 19 -2.35 -14.53 4.49
CA MET A 19 -2.24 -13.11 4.14
C MET A 19 -2.07 -12.18 5.35
N ARG A 20 -1.83 -12.73 6.55
CA ARG A 20 -1.41 -11.93 7.71
C ARG A 20 0.06 -11.63 7.57
N LEU A 21 0.35 -10.44 7.07
CA LEU A 21 1.67 -9.85 7.13
C LEU A 21 1.84 -9.32 8.55
N ASP A 22 2.50 -10.11 9.40
CA ASP A 22 2.93 -9.62 10.71
C ASP A 22 4.12 -8.66 10.51
N ALA A 23 4.20 -7.63 11.35
CA ALA A 23 5.35 -6.74 11.33
C ALA A 23 6.59 -7.52 11.77
N ASP A 24 7.56 -7.65 10.89
CA ASP A 24 8.87 -8.18 11.25
C ASP A 24 9.69 -7.05 11.89
N PRO A 25 10.01 -7.13 13.20
CA PRO A 25 10.76 -6.08 13.88
C PRO A 25 12.19 -5.92 13.36
N GLU A 26 12.73 -6.89 12.62
CA GLU A 26 14.05 -6.78 11.98
C GLU A 26 13.98 -6.02 10.65
N ILE A 27 12.79 -5.89 10.04
CA ILE A 27 12.59 -5.13 8.80
C ILE A 27 12.29 -3.67 9.16
N GLY A 28 13.36 -2.90 9.35
CA GLY A 28 13.32 -1.45 9.56
C GLY A 28 13.26 -0.64 8.25
N VAL A 29 13.12 0.68 8.39
CA VAL A 29 13.27 1.62 7.27
C VAL A 29 14.72 1.55 6.76
N PRO A 30 14.95 1.36 5.45
CA PRO A 30 16.31 1.28 4.92
C PRO A 30 17.07 2.58 5.18
N SER A 31 18.37 2.47 5.45
CA SER A 31 19.21 3.65 5.69
C SER A 31 19.28 4.53 4.42
N PRO A 32 19.20 5.86 4.56
CA PRO A 32 19.49 6.76 3.45
C PRO A 32 20.94 6.53 3.02
N GLY A 33 21.15 6.11 1.77
CA GLY A 33 22.50 5.95 1.21
C GLY A 33 23.29 7.26 1.16
N ALA A 34 24.41 7.31 0.41
CA ALA A 34 25.27 8.49 0.35
C ALA A 34 24.50 9.83 0.08
N PRO A 35 24.78 10.92 0.84
CA PRO A 35 24.07 12.20 0.71
C PRO A 35 24.17 12.86 -0.67
N SER A 36 25.23 12.57 -1.43
CA SER A 36 25.48 13.14 -2.76
C SER A 36 24.55 12.60 -3.85
N VAL A 37 23.82 11.51 -3.58
CA VAL A 37 22.90 10.91 -4.54
C VAL A 37 21.55 11.61 -4.46
N LYS A 38 21.14 12.24 -5.56
CA LYS A 38 19.77 12.76 -5.69
C LYS A 38 18.77 11.62 -5.73
N ARG A 39 17.67 11.77 -4.99
CA ARG A 39 16.62 10.76 -4.87
C ARG A 39 15.27 11.40 -5.15
N VAL A 40 14.44 10.67 -5.87
CA VAL A 40 13.04 11.03 -6.08
C VAL A 40 12.16 10.11 -5.26
N LEU A 41 11.04 10.65 -4.77
CA LEU A 41 10.03 9.89 -4.06
C LEU A 41 8.96 9.42 -5.05
N TYR A 42 8.84 8.11 -5.23
CA TYR A 42 7.68 7.53 -5.90
C TYR A 42 6.56 7.33 -4.88
N MET A 43 5.40 7.91 -5.15
CA MET A 43 4.21 7.74 -4.32
C MET A 43 3.09 7.09 -5.13
N HIS A 44 2.56 5.99 -4.60
CA HIS A 44 1.43 5.31 -5.20
C HIS A 44 0.12 5.99 -4.75
N VAL A 45 -0.80 6.24 -5.69
CA VAL A 45 -2.17 6.71 -5.40
C VAL A 45 -3.13 5.81 -6.17
N PRO A 46 -3.83 4.87 -5.51
CA PRO A 46 -4.57 3.82 -6.20
C PRO A 46 -5.98 4.25 -6.65
N PHE A 47 -6.42 5.47 -6.39
CA PHE A 47 -7.82 5.86 -6.57
C PHE A 47 -8.14 6.26 -8.01
N CYS A 48 -9.23 5.70 -8.55
CA CYS A 48 -9.78 6.10 -9.84
C CYS A 48 -11.28 6.41 -9.71
N GLU A 49 -11.77 7.43 -10.39
CA GLU A 49 -13.23 7.71 -10.46
C GLU A 49 -14.01 6.63 -11.20
N SER A 50 -13.34 5.98 -12.16
CA SER A 50 -13.86 4.83 -12.90
C SER A 50 -12.75 3.81 -13.15
N LEU A 51 -13.10 2.54 -13.30
CA LEU A 51 -12.14 1.46 -13.53
C LEU A 51 -12.06 1.10 -15.01
N CYS A 52 -10.96 1.48 -15.67
CA CYS A 52 -10.69 1.06 -17.05
C CYS A 52 -10.49 -0.47 -17.12
N PRO A 53 -11.08 -1.16 -18.12
CA PRO A 53 -10.96 -2.63 -18.23
C PRO A 53 -9.55 -3.09 -18.60
N PHE A 54 -8.76 -2.23 -19.26
CA PHE A 54 -7.41 -2.55 -19.74
C PHE A 54 -6.29 -2.13 -18.77
N CYS A 55 -6.59 -1.43 -17.67
CA CYS A 55 -5.53 -1.00 -16.76
C CYS A 55 -4.98 -2.22 -16.00
N SER A 56 -3.66 -2.36 -15.99
CA SER A 56 -2.95 -3.46 -15.32
C SER A 56 -2.36 -3.06 -13.96
N PHE A 57 -2.36 -1.77 -13.64
CA PHE A 57 -1.87 -1.28 -12.36
C PHE A 57 -2.85 -1.58 -11.23
N HIS A 58 -2.29 -1.75 -10.03
CA HIS A 58 -3.07 -1.81 -8.81
C HIS A 58 -3.87 -0.51 -8.65
N ARG A 59 -5.21 -0.63 -8.58
CA ARG A 59 -6.15 0.47 -8.49
C ARG A 59 -7.40 0.05 -7.76
N VAL A 60 -8.10 1.02 -7.20
CA VAL A 60 -9.37 0.87 -6.52
C VAL A 60 -10.30 2.02 -6.93
N LEU A 61 -11.60 1.74 -6.98
CA LEU A 61 -12.59 2.80 -7.18
C LEU A 61 -12.51 3.78 -6.01
N LEU A 62 -12.50 5.08 -6.30
CA LEU A 62 -12.43 6.14 -5.29
C LEU A 62 -13.60 5.95 -4.28
N PRO A 63 -13.29 5.61 -3.01
CA PRO A 63 -14.34 5.43 -2.01
C PRO A 63 -14.84 6.80 -1.55
N VAL A 64 -16.16 6.91 -1.36
CA VAL A 64 -16.76 8.12 -0.77
C VAL A 64 -16.16 8.33 0.63
N GLY A 65 -15.37 9.41 0.80
CA GLY A 65 -14.72 9.78 2.06
C GLY A 65 -13.47 8.98 2.45
N GLY A 66 -13.08 7.92 1.71
CA GLY A 66 -11.97 7.05 2.10
C GLY A 66 -10.57 7.55 1.71
N ALA A 67 -10.46 8.42 0.69
CA ALA A 67 -9.18 8.96 0.23
C ALA A 67 -8.47 9.82 1.29
N ALA A 68 -9.23 10.54 2.12
CA ALA A 68 -8.68 11.38 3.18
C ALA A 68 -7.83 10.58 4.18
N ARG A 69 -8.32 9.40 4.59
CA ARG A 69 -7.58 8.50 5.49
C ARG A 69 -6.28 8.02 4.85
N TYR A 70 -6.33 7.63 3.57
CA TYR A 70 -5.15 7.18 2.84
C TYR A 70 -4.08 8.28 2.75
N TYR A 71 -4.47 9.52 2.41
CA TYR A 71 -3.53 10.63 2.36
C TYR A 71 -2.95 11.01 3.74
N ALA A 72 -3.71 10.81 4.82
CA ALA A 72 -3.19 10.96 6.17
C ALA A 72 -2.11 9.91 6.47
N CYS A 73 -2.35 8.65 6.12
CA CYS A 73 -1.35 7.58 6.26
C CYS A 73 -0.10 7.84 5.41
N LEU A 74 -0.27 8.28 4.15
CA LEU A 74 0.87 8.62 3.27
C LEU A 74 1.74 9.72 3.87
N ARG A 75 1.13 10.75 4.49
CA ARG A 75 1.90 11.81 5.16
C ARG A 75 2.69 11.28 6.35
N GLU A 76 2.09 10.40 7.14
CA GLU A 76 2.80 9.78 8.26
C GLU A 76 3.96 8.91 7.78
N GLU A 77 3.76 8.13 6.72
CA GLU A 77 4.82 7.34 6.11
C GLU A 77 5.97 8.21 5.59
N MET A 78 5.67 9.31 4.88
CA MET A 78 6.70 10.27 4.45
C MET A 78 7.48 10.86 5.63
N ARG A 79 6.81 11.14 6.75
CA ARG A 79 7.46 11.64 7.97
C ARG A 79 8.43 10.61 8.56
N ILE A 80 8.04 9.33 8.59
CA ILE A 80 8.92 8.24 9.03
C ILE A 80 10.22 8.20 8.21
N TYR A 81 10.16 8.38 6.89
CA TYR A 81 11.36 8.45 6.05
C TYR A 81 12.22 9.69 6.34
N VAL A 82 11.62 10.86 6.50
CA VAL A 82 12.35 12.09 6.85
C VAL A 82 13.04 11.96 8.21
N ASP A 83 12.36 11.40 9.21
CA ASP A 83 12.90 11.16 10.55
C ASP A 83 14.07 10.16 10.52
N HIS A 84 14.12 9.28 9.51
CA HIS A 84 15.24 8.38 9.23
C HIS A 84 16.34 9.01 8.36
N GLY A 85 16.28 10.31 8.09
CA GLY A 85 17.32 11.06 7.36
C GLY A 85 17.22 11.00 5.84
N HIS A 86 16.09 10.55 5.29
CA HIS A 86 15.87 10.58 3.84
C HIS A 86 15.59 12.01 3.38
N ALA A 87 16.22 12.41 2.27
CA ALA A 87 15.97 13.65 1.57
C ALA A 87 15.66 13.36 0.10
N PHE A 88 14.60 13.99 -0.42
CA PHE A 88 14.13 13.84 -1.79
C PHE A 88 14.19 15.21 -2.50
N SER A 89 14.63 15.23 -3.77
CA SER A 89 14.88 16.44 -4.56
C SER A 89 14.47 16.29 -6.01
#